data_AF-A0A822EYL0-F1
#
_entry.id   AF-A0A822EYL0-F1
#
_cell.length_a   1.000
_cell.length_b   1.000
_cell.length_c   1.000
_cell.angle_alpha   90.00
_cell.angle_beta   90.00
_cell.angle_gamma   90.00
#
_symmetry.space_group_name_H-M   'P 1'
#
loop_
_entity.id
_entity.type
_entity.pdbx_description
1 polymer ?
#
loop_
_entity_poly.entity_id
_entity_poly.type
_entity_poly.pdbx_seq_one_letter_code
_entity_poly.pdbx_strand_id
1 'polypeptide(L)'
;MLRDNAMMWLHEYHVDGLRFDSTVNIRRSRQGDLPDGWQLMQWINKDKRPENLTIAEDLEDNEWITKKLEDGGAGFGSQWDSGFYNVIRNAVVPMNDESRSMASIHAALNKRYNGDAFQRVIYSESHDEVTEHFGIKLGRMPEKIWQGNADSWASRKRSTLAAAIVLTAPGVPMLFQ
;
A
#
# COMPACT_ATOMS: atom_id res chain seq x y z
N MET A 1 -20.55 16.15 -6.90
CA MET A 1 -21.00 14.74 -6.78
C MET A 1 -19.94 13.87 -6.10
N LEU A 2 -18.75 13.63 -6.67
CA LEU A 2 -17.72 12.77 -6.03
C LEU A 2 -17.12 13.38 -4.75
N ARG A 3 -16.78 14.68 -4.79
CA ARG A 3 -16.33 15.41 -3.59
C ARG A 3 -17.39 15.38 -2.49
N ASP A 4 -18.63 15.69 -2.82
CA ASP A 4 -19.72 15.72 -1.85
C ASP A 4 -19.93 14.34 -1.21
N ASN A 5 -19.79 13.26 -1.99
CA ASN A 5 -19.84 11.91 -1.46
C ASN A 5 -18.69 11.62 -0.47
N ALA A 6 -17.46 12.02 -0.80
CA ALA A 6 -16.33 11.87 0.12
C ALA A 6 -16.56 12.68 1.42
N MET A 7 -17.08 13.89 1.31
CA MET A 7 -17.38 14.74 2.47
C MET A 7 -18.54 14.21 3.31
N MET A 8 -19.57 13.62 2.70
CA MET A 8 -20.65 12.95 3.41
C MET A 8 -20.10 11.87 4.34
N TRP A 9 -19.19 11.01 3.87
CA TRP A 9 -18.57 9.98 4.71
C TRP A 9 -17.77 10.57 5.88
N LEU A 10 -16.94 11.59 5.60
CA LEU A 10 -16.07 12.21 6.62
C LEU A 10 -16.86 13.06 7.64
N HIS A 11 -17.95 13.71 7.23
CA HIS A 11 -18.66 14.68 8.07
C HIS A 11 -19.96 14.18 8.64
N GLU A 12 -20.74 13.38 7.90
CA GLU A 12 -22.04 12.90 8.37
C GLU A 12 -21.91 11.52 9.03
N TYR A 13 -21.08 10.66 8.44
CA TYR A 13 -20.83 9.31 8.97
C TYR A 13 -19.60 9.24 9.89
N HIS A 14 -18.86 10.34 10.03
CA HIS A 14 -17.73 10.49 10.94
C HIS A 14 -16.66 9.40 10.82
N VAL A 15 -16.41 8.90 9.60
CA VAL A 15 -15.26 8.01 9.40
C VAL A 15 -13.96 8.80 9.53
N ASP A 16 -12.94 8.18 10.12
CA ASP A 16 -11.66 8.87 10.38
C ASP A 16 -10.83 9.10 9.10
N GLY A 17 -11.16 8.43 8.00
CA GLY A 17 -10.41 8.56 6.78
C GLY A 17 -10.95 7.78 5.59
N LEU A 18 -10.29 7.94 4.45
CA LEU A 18 -10.63 7.33 3.18
C LEU A 18 -9.41 6.68 2.53
N ARG A 19 -9.57 5.47 2.01
CA ARG A 19 -8.63 4.85 1.07
C ARG A 19 -9.19 4.97 -0.34
N PHE A 20 -8.39 5.51 -1.25
CA PHE A 20 -8.73 5.62 -2.66
C PHE A 20 -8.08 4.46 -3.38
N ASP A 21 -8.91 3.56 -3.87
CA ASP A 21 -8.48 2.44 -4.69
C ASP A 21 -8.05 2.95 -6.08
N SER A 22 -7.01 2.34 -6.63
CA SER A 22 -6.57 2.51 -8.01
C SER A 22 -6.36 3.98 -8.42
N THR A 23 -5.70 4.80 -7.59
CA THR A 23 -5.51 6.23 -7.89
C THR A 23 -4.71 6.47 -9.17
N VAL A 24 -3.88 5.52 -9.57
CA VAL A 24 -3.20 5.52 -10.87
C VAL A 24 -4.18 5.68 -12.04
N ASN A 25 -5.33 5.01 -11.99
CA ASN A 25 -6.36 5.08 -13.03
C ASN A 25 -7.21 6.35 -12.95
N ILE A 26 -7.18 7.06 -11.82
CA ILE A 26 -7.78 8.39 -11.69
C ILE A 26 -6.90 9.43 -12.39
N ARG A 27 -5.58 9.40 -12.12
CA ARG A 27 -4.65 10.42 -12.63
C ARG A 27 -4.05 10.13 -14.01
N ARG A 28 -4.25 8.94 -14.56
CA ARG A 28 -3.62 8.51 -15.81
C ARG A 28 -4.52 7.55 -16.58
N SER A 29 -4.46 7.67 -17.90
CA SER A 29 -5.00 6.71 -18.85
C SER A 29 -3.90 6.15 -19.73
N ARG A 30 -4.24 5.24 -20.64
CA ARG A 30 -3.32 4.77 -21.69
C ARG A 30 -2.79 5.89 -22.60
N GLN A 31 -3.47 7.04 -22.65
CA GLN A 31 -3.12 8.19 -23.47
C GLN A 31 -2.25 9.22 -22.72
N GLY A 32 -1.98 9.00 -21.44
CA GLY A 32 -1.19 9.89 -20.60
C GLY A 32 -1.92 10.37 -19.35
N ASP A 33 -1.34 11.36 -18.70
CA ASP A 33 -1.86 11.93 -17.46
C ASP A 33 -3.19 12.65 -17.68
N LEU A 34 -4.05 12.62 -16.66
CA LEU A 34 -5.39 13.19 -16.62
C LEU A 34 -5.40 14.35 -15.61
N PRO A 35 -5.22 15.61 -16.05
CA PRO A 35 -5.19 16.76 -15.16
C PRO A 35 -6.46 16.92 -14.31
N ASP A 36 -7.63 16.57 -14.86
CA ASP A 36 -8.90 16.63 -14.14
C ASP A 36 -8.96 15.59 -13.02
N GLY A 37 -8.39 14.41 -13.24
CA GLY A 37 -8.26 13.37 -12.21
C GLY A 37 -7.33 13.78 -11.08
N TRP A 38 -6.21 14.42 -11.41
CA TRP A 38 -5.31 15.01 -10.41
C TRP A 38 -6.01 16.09 -9.58
N GLN A 39 -6.69 17.03 -10.25
CA GLN A 39 -7.43 18.10 -9.58
C GLN A 39 -8.57 17.56 -8.72
N LEU A 40 -9.27 16.51 -9.13
CA LEU A 40 -10.29 15.86 -8.32
C LEU A 40 -9.71 15.34 -7.00
N MET A 41 -8.57 14.65 -7.04
CA MET A 41 -7.89 14.18 -5.82
C MET A 41 -7.47 15.35 -4.93
N GLN A 42 -6.91 16.42 -5.53
CA GLN A 42 -6.54 17.63 -4.80
C GLN A 42 -7.74 18.30 -4.12
N TRP A 43 -8.87 18.40 -4.82
CA TRP A 43 -10.10 18.98 -4.26
C TRP A 43 -10.59 18.19 -3.05
N ILE A 44 -10.65 16.86 -3.15
CA ILE A 44 -11.10 16.04 -2.02
C ILE A 44 -10.12 16.15 -0.83
N ASN A 45 -8.82 16.09 -1.08
CA ASN A 45 -7.81 16.25 -0.02
C ASN A 45 -7.72 17.67 0.54
N LYS A 46 -8.21 18.69 -0.18
CA LYS A 46 -8.27 20.08 0.31
C LYS A 46 -9.39 20.29 1.32
N ASP A 47 -10.54 19.66 1.10
CA ASP A 47 -11.74 19.90 1.91
C ASP A 47 -11.88 18.97 3.12
N LYS A 48 -11.06 17.91 3.20
CA LYS A 48 -10.99 17.07 4.39
C LYS A 48 -10.48 17.86 5.59
N ARG A 49 -10.74 17.36 6.81
CA ARG A 49 -10.12 17.93 8.02
C ARG A 49 -8.67 17.44 8.17
N PRO A 50 -7.78 18.20 8.82
CA PRO A 50 -6.38 17.81 9.00
C PRO A 50 -6.19 16.43 9.63
N GLU A 51 -7.04 16.06 10.58
CA GLU A 51 -7.05 14.77 11.27
C GLU A 51 -7.50 13.60 10.40
N ASN A 52 -8.20 13.85 9.29
CA ASN A 52 -8.68 12.78 8.44
C ASN A 52 -7.53 12.09 7.72
N LEU A 53 -7.45 10.76 7.85
CA LEU A 53 -6.50 9.93 7.14
C LEU A 53 -6.90 9.81 5.68
N THR A 54 -5.97 10.04 4.76
CA THR A 54 -6.18 9.73 3.34
C THR A 54 -5.06 8.87 2.81
N ILE A 55 -5.44 7.76 2.19
CA ILE A 55 -4.51 6.73 1.70
C ILE A 55 -4.76 6.53 0.21
N ALA A 56 -3.74 6.72 -0.60
CA ALA A 56 -3.79 6.41 -2.03
C ALA A 56 -3.28 4.99 -2.29
N GLU A 57 -3.98 4.23 -3.11
CA GLU A 57 -3.43 3.04 -3.74
C GLU A 57 -2.85 3.41 -5.12
N ASP A 58 -1.66 4.01 -5.08
CA ASP A 58 -0.85 4.33 -6.27
C ASP A 58 0.39 3.43 -6.28
N LEU A 59 0.44 2.46 -7.19
CA LEU A 59 1.49 1.44 -7.20
C LEU A 59 2.68 1.80 -8.12
N GLU A 60 2.80 3.07 -8.54
CA GLU A 60 3.86 3.57 -9.43
C GLU A 60 4.98 4.35 -8.72
N ASP A 61 5.06 4.28 -7.38
CA ASP A 61 6.12 4.94 -6.58
C ASP A 61 6.22 6.47 -6.78
N ASN A 62 5.09 7.15 -7.00
CA ASN A 62 5.05 8.58 -7.26
C ASN A 62 5.00 9.41 -5.96
N GLU A 63 6.11 10.06 -5.58
CA GLU A 63 6.18 10.89 -4.37
C GLU A 63 5.21 12.08 -4.35
N TRP A 64 4.72 12.52 -5.52
CA TRP A 64 3.77 13.64 -5.64
C TRP A 64 2.37 13.29 -5.13
N ILE A 65 2.06 12.00 -4.96
CA ILE A 65 0.79 11.54 -4.38
C ILE A 65 0.65 12.03 -2.94
N THR A 66 1.72 11.90 -2.15
CA THR A 66 1.74 12.32 -0.73
C THR A 66 2.38 13.68 -0.50
N LYS A 67 2.83 14.33 -1.57
CA LYS A 67 3.32 15.71 -1.51
C LYS A 67 2.17 16.66 -1.23
N LYS A 68 2.47 17.76 -0.55
CA LYS A 68 1.48 18.73 -0.11
C LYS A 68 0.76 19.41 -1.28
N LEU A 69 -0.49 19.80 -1.05
CA LEU A 69 -1.31 20.55 -2.01
C LEU A 69 -0.67 21.89 -2.41
N GLU A 70 -0.03 22.59 -1.47
CA GLU A 70 0.63 23.89 -1.69
C GLU A 70 1.79 23.80 -2.69
N ASP A 71 2.43 22.63 -2.79
CA ASP A 71 3.51 22.35 -3.72
C ASP A 71 3.01 21.74 -5.04
N GLY A 72 1.70 21.60 -5.23
CA GLY A 72 1.08 20.94 -6.39
C GLY A 72 0.92 19.43 -6.28
N GLY A 73 1.22 18.84 -5.11
CA GLY A 73 0.98 17.42 -4.83
C GLY A 73 -0.50 17.06 -4.72
N ALA A 74 -0.83 15.76 -4.73
CA ALA A 74 -2.21 15.31 -4.60
C ALA A 74 -2.76 15.42 -3.16
N GLY A 75 -1.88 15.55 -2.16
CA GLY A 75 -2.26 15.85 -0.77
C GLY A 75 -2.70 14.64 0.06
N PHE A 76 -2.41 13.41 -0.36
CA PHE A 76 -2.68 12.23 0.47
C PHE A 76 -1.74 12.17 1.67
N GLY A 77 -2.24 11.65 2.80
CA GLY A 77 -1.40 11.41 3.98
C GLY A 77 -0.40 10.27 3.77
N SER A 78 -0.78 9.22 3.04
CA SER A 78 0.10 8.11 2.69
C SER A 78 -0.29 7.45 1.38
N GLN A 79 0.62 6.65 0.80
CA GLN A 79 0.34 5.81 -0.36
C GLN A 79 0.82 4.37 -0.14
N TRP A 80 0.23 3.40 -0.84
CA TRP A 80 0.69 2.02 -0.78
C TRP A 80 2.13 1.87 -1.32
N ASP A 81 2.90 0.96 -0.72
CA ASP A 81 4.24 0.63 -1.18
C ASP A 81 4.33 -0.84 -1.61
N SER A 82 4.02 -1.08 -2.88
CA SER A 82 4.18 -2.40 -3.51
C SER A 82 5.64 -2.88 -3.55
N GLY A 83 6.60 -1.95 -3.55
CA GLY A 83 8.03 -2.27 -3.48
C GLY A 83 8.38 -2.99 -2.19
N PHE A 84 7.85 -2.52 -1.06
CA PHE A 84 8.02 -3.21 0.23
C PHE A 84 7.44 -4.62 0.22
N TYR A 85 6.20 -4.77 -0.23
CA TYR A 85 5.53 -6.06 -0.37
C TYR A 85 6.38 -7.05 -1.16
N ASN A 86 6.83 -6.65 -2.36
CA ASN A 86 7.64 -7.49 -3.23
C ASN A 86 8.95 -7.94 -2.57
N VAL A 87 9.64 -7.03 -1.87
CA VAL A 87 10.89 -7.35 -1.17
C VAL A 87 10.66 -8.31 0.00
N ILE A 88 9.65 -8.06 0.84
CA ILE A 88 9.37 -8.95 1.99
C ILE A 88 8.92 -10.32 1.50
N ARG A 89 8.05 -10.39 0.50
CA ARG A 89 7.62 -11.65 -0.12
C ARG A 89 8.81 -12.45 -0.65
N ASN A 90 9.69 -11.82 -1.41
CA ASN A 90 10.88 -12.47 -1.97
C ASN A 90 11.88 -12.90 -0.90
N ALA A 91 11.83 -12.32 0.30
CA ALA A 91 12.63 -12.78 1.42
C ALA A 91 12.02 -13.98 2.15
N VAL A 92 10.70 -13.98 2.39
CA VAL A 92 10.06 -14.98 3.28
C VAL A 92 9.62 -16.26 2.58
N VAL A 93 9.27 -16.18 1.28
CA VAL A 93 8.77 -17.32 0.51
C VAL A 93 9.88 -18.33 0.20
N PRO A 94 11.05 -17.96 -0.36
CA PRO A 94 12.05 -18.94 -0.75
C PRO A 94 12.64 -19.70 0.44
N MET A 95 12.68 -21.04 0.35
CA MET A 95 13.19 -21.89 1.44
C MET A 95 14.67 -21.65 1.70
N ASN A 96 15.48 -21.49 0.65
CA ASN A 96 16.94 -21.35 0.76
C ASN A 96 17.36 -19.94 1.18
N ASP A 97 18.22 -19.86 2.18
CA ASP A 97 18.69 -18.58 2.74
C ASP A 97 19.53 -17.77 1.75
N GLU A 98 20.29 -18.44 0.89
CA GLU A 98 21.15 -17.83 -0.14
C GLU A 98 20.37 -17.01 -1.18
N SER A 99 19.07 -17.27 -1.35
CA SER A 99 18.22 -16.53 -2.28
C SER A 99 17.75 -15.16 -1.75
N ARG A 100 18.06 -14.84 -0.48
CA ARG A 100 17.62 -13.60 0.17
C ARG A 100 18.66 -12.50 0.01
N SER A 101 18.20 -11.33 -0.42
CA SER A 101 19.02 -10.12 -0.47
C SER A 101 18.80 -9.26 0.77
N MET A 102 19.74 -9.32 1.72
CA MET A 102 19.72 -8.41 2.88
C MET A 102 19.88 -6.94 2.48
N ALA A 103 20.55 -6.66 1.36
CA ALA A 103 20.67 -5.32 0.81
C ALA A 103 19.30 -4.79 0.32
N SER A 104 18.49 -5.62 -0.33
CA SER A 104 17.14 -5.25 -0.76
C SER A 104 16.22 -5.01 0.43
N ILE A 105 16.29 -5.85 1.47
CA ILE A 105 15.55 -5.65 2.72
C ILE A 105 15.96 -4.32 3.37
N HIS A 106 17.27 -4.07 3.49
CA HIS A 106 17.79 -2.81 4.02
C HIS A 106 17.26 -1.59 3.24
N ALA A 107 17.27 -1.64 1.91
CA ALA A 107 16.72 -0.58 1.08
C ALA A 107 15.21 -0.38 1.31
N ALA A 108 14.43 -1.46 1.39
CA ALA A 108 12.98 -1.41 1.62
C ALA A 108 12.63 -0.80 2.99
N LEU A 109 13.43 -1.08 4.03
CA LEU A 109 13.26 -0.50 5.38
C LEU A 109 13.59 1.00 5.42
N ASN A 110 14.51 1.44 4.57
CA ASN A 110 14.97 2.84 4.50
C ASN A 110 14.19 3.71 3.50
N LYS A 111 13.33 3.15 2.64
CA LYS A 111 12.51 3.93 1.71
C LYS A 111 11.61 4.94 2.45
N ARG A 112 11.54 6.15 1.93
CA ARG A 112 10.76 7.29 2.43
C ARG A 112 10.14 8.01 1.24
N TYR A 113 8.93 8.56 1.41
CA TYR A 113 8.39 9.55 0.45
C TYR A 113 8.53 10.93 1.08
N ASN A 114 9.04 11.90 0.33
CA ASN A 114 9.25 13.28 0.81
C ASN A 114 10.00 13.35 2.16
N GLY A 115 10.92 12.41 2.40
CA GLY A 115 11.68 12.31 3.66
C GLY A 115 10.95 11.68 4.85
N ASP A 116 9.68 11.30 4.70
CA ASP A 116 8.84 10.72 5.77
C ASP A 116 8.56 9.23 5.54
N ALA A 117 8.66 8.45 6.62
CA ALA A 117 8.37 7.02 6.61
C ALA A 117 6.87 6.74 6.67
N PHE A 118 6.08 7.65 7.23
CA PHE A 118 4.66 7.43 7.44
C PHE A 118 3.81 7.86 6.24
N GLN A 119 4.44 8.43 5.21
CA GLN A 119 3.80 8.63 3.91
C GLN A 119 3.68 7.36 3.06
N ARG A 120 4.03 6.20 3.62
CA ARG A 120 3.84 4.90 2.98
C ARG A 120 3.05 3.94 3.87
N VAL A 121 2.15 3.20 3.25
CA VAL A 121 1.51 2.04 3.84
C VAL A 121 2.30 0.80 3.43
N ILE A 122 2.74 0.04 4.44
CA ILE A 122 3.53 -1.18 4.27
C ILE A 122 2.70 -2.40 4.65
N TYR A 123 2.87 -3.49 3.89
CA TYR A 123 2.09 -4.71 4.05
C TYR A 123 2.85 -5.92 3.52
N SER A 124 2.47 -7.11 3.98
CA SER A 124 3.00 -8.40 3.48
C SER A 124 2.04 -9.11 2.54
N GLU A 125 0.76 -8.77 2.58
CA GLU A 125 -0.30 -9.29 1.70
C GLU A 125 -1.50 -8.33 1.72
N SER A 126 -2.29 -8.32 0.65
CA SER A 126 -3.53 -7.56 0.51
C SER A 126 -4.60 -8.46 -0.12
N HIS A 127 -5.84 -7.99 -0.20
CA HIS A 127 -6.91 -8.73 -0.88
C HIS A 127 -6.59 -9.04 -2.35
N ASP A 128 -5.91 -8.15 -3.08
CA ASP A 128 -5.51 -8.38 -4.47
C ASP A 128 -4.44 -9.48 -4.58
N GLU A 129 -3.56 -9.60 -3.58
CA GLU A 129 -2.42 -10.51 -3.60
C GLU A 129 -2.76 -11.97 -3.21
N VAL A 130 -3.97 -12.19 -2.71
CA VAL A 130 -4.42 -13.49 -2.18
C VAL A 130 -5.61 -14.06 -2.97
N THR A 131 -6.16 -13.27 -3.89
CA THR A 131 -7.25 -13.70 -4.78
C THR A 131 -6.73 -14.55 -5.94
N GLU A 132 -7.66 -15.08 -6.73
CA GLU A 132 -7.36 -15.78 -7.96
C GLU A 132 -7.24 -14.77 -9.11
N HIS A 133 -6.11 -14.81 -9.82
CA HIS A 133 -5.90 -13.96 -10.99
C HIS A 133 -5.55 -14.84 -12.18
N PHE A 134 -6.31 -14.73 -13.28
CA PHE A 134 -6.14 -15.53 -14.50
C PHE A 134 -6.09 -17.06 -14.26
N GLY A 135 -6.88 -17.58 -13.33
CA GLY A 135 -6.91 -19.02 -13.01
C GLY A 135 -5.78 -19.49 -12.08
N ILE A 136 -4.91 -18.58 -11.62
CA ILE A 136 -3.86 -18.89 -10.65
C ILE A 136 -4.32 -18.41 -9.27
N LYS A 137 -4.57 -19.35 -8.36
CA LYS A 137 -4.79 -19.05 -6.95
C LYS A 137 -3.49 -18.63 -6.31
N LEU A 138 -3.38 -17.35 -5.97
CA LEU A 138 -2.19 -16.81 -5.33
C LEU A 138 -2.08 -17.24 -3.87
N GLY A 139 -3.21 -17.39 -3.16
CA GLY A 139 -3.27 -17.87 -1.77
C GLY A 139 -2.66 -16.89 -0.74
N ARG A 140 -2.95 -17.12 0.53
CA ARG A 140 -2.34 -16.39 1.66
C ARG A 140 -0.85 -16.70 1.78
N MET A 141 -0.09 -15.86 2.49
CA MET A 141 1.36 -16.03 2.66
C MET A 141 1.80 -17.46 3.05
N PRO A 142 1.16 -18.17 4.00
CA PRO A 142 1.51 -19.56 4.34
C PRO A 142 1.43 -20.54 3.17
N GLU A 143 0.44 -20.38 2.28
CA GLU A 143 0.25 -21.21 1.09
C GLU A 143 1.30 -20.90 0.02
N LYS A 144 1.71 -19.63 -0.11
CA LYS A 144 2.81 -19.23 -0.99
C LYS A 144 4.16 -19.80 -0.54
N ILE A 145 4.40 -19.88 0.77
CA ILE A 145 5.62 -20.43 1.34
C ILE A 145 5.73 -21.92 1.03
N TRP A 146 4.64 -22.66 1.22
CA TRP A 146 4.59 -24.09 0.89
C TRP A 146 3.17 -24.49 0.49
N GLN A 147 2.98 -24.63 -0.82
CA GLN A 147 1.69 -24.99 -1.41
C GLN A 147 1.19 -26.35 -0.87
N GLY A 148 -0.08 -26.41 -0.50
CA GLY A 148 -0.72 -27.57 0.13
C GLY A 148 -0.31 -27.82 1.59
N ASN A 149 0.55 -26.97 2.16
CA ASN A 149 1.14 -27.17 3.50
C ASN A 149 1.12 -25.86 4.31
N ALA A 150 0.10 -25.03 4.13
CA ALA A 150 -0.09 -23.77 4.84
C ALA A 150 -0.02 -23.90 6.38
N ASP A 151 -0.50 -25.02 6.94
CA ASP A 151 -0.50 -25.28 8.39
C ASP A 151 0.85 -25.80 8.93
N SER A 152 1.83 -26.02 8.05
CA SER A 152 3.16 -26.48 8.46
C SER A 152 3.81 -25.49 9.42
N TRP A 153 4.75 -25.99 10.23
CA TRP A 153 5.51 -25.12 11.14
C TRP A 153 6.27 -24.03 10.37
N ALA A 154 6.89 -24.39 9.24
CA ALA A 154 7.65 -23.45 8.41
C ALA A 154 6.76 -22.33 7.84
N SER A 155 5.60 -22.69 7.26
CA SER A 155 4.64 -21.72 6.69
C SER A 155 4.14 -20.74 7.74
N ARG A 156 3.74 -21.25 8.92
CA ARG A 156 3.29 -20.40 10.04
C ARG A 156 4.38 -19.48 10.54
N LYS A 157 5.61 -19.98 10.76
CA LYS A 157 6.71 -19.16 11.30
C LYS A 157 7.19 -18.09 10.34
N ARG A 158 7.27 -18.39 9.05
CA ARG A 158 7.69 -17.42 8.02
C ARG A 158 6.62 -16.37 7.74
N SER A 159 5.34 -16.76 7.73
CA SER A 159 4.24 -15.78 7.67
C SER A 159 4.21 -14.88 8.92
N THR A 160 4.43 -15.46 10.12
CA THR A 160 4.59 -14.67 11.36
C THR A 160 5.77 -13.70 11.27
N LEU A 161 6.90 -14.14 10.70
CA LEU A 161 8.06 -13.27 10.47
C LEU A 161 7.73 -12.11 9.53
N ALA A 162 7.00 -12.35 8.44
CA ALA A 162 6.56 -11.30 7.54
C ALA A 162 5.70 -10.25 8.27
N ALA A 163 4.74 -10.69 9.09
CA ALA A 163 3.90 -9.82 9.91
C ALA A 163 4.74 -9.05 10.95
N ALA A 164 5.71 -9.69 11.59
CA ALA A 164 6.62 -9.03 12.53
C ALA A 164 7.44 -7.92 11.84
N ILE A 165 7.93 -8.16 10.62
CA ILE A 165 8.63 -7.14 9.83
C ILE A 165 7.70 -5.97 9.50
N VAL A 166 6.46 -6.22 9.04
CA VAL A 166 5.47 -5.17 8.77
C VAL A 166 5.20 -4.31 10.01
N LEU A 167 5.02 -4.94 11.17
CA LEU A 167 4.67 -4.26 12.43
C LEU A 167 5.83 -3.51 13.09
N THR A 168 7.07 -3.76 12.66
CA THR A 168 8.28 -3.15 13.25
C THR A 168 9.06 -2.26 12.28
N ALA A 169 8.76 -2.33 10.98
CA ALA A 169 9.39 -1.50 9.97
C ALA A 169 8.82 -0.06 9.98
N PRO A 170 9.62 0.95 9.57
CA PRO A 170 9.13 2.31 9.41
C PRO A 170 8.09 2.41 8.29
N GLY A 171 6.84 2.77 8.66
CA GLY A 171 5.70 2.87 7.77
C GLY A 171 4.39 2.78 8.52
N VAL A 172 3.26 3.06 7.85
CA VAL A 172 1.93 2.75 8.38
C VAL A 172 1.66 1.26 8.10
N PRO A 173 1.55 0.38 9.12
CA PRO A 173 1.35 -1.03 8.88
C PRO A 173 -0.10 -1.34 8.47
N MET A 174 -0.28 -2.21 7.49
CA MET A 174 -1.57 -2.80 7.13
C MET A 174 -1.49 -4.33 7.21
N LEU A 175 -2.45 -4.93 7.90
CA LEU A 175 -2.66 -6.37 7.95
C LEU A 175 -3.97 -6.71 7.22
N PHE A 176 -3.94 -7.74 6.39
CA PHE A 176 -5.13 -8.23 5.71
C PHE A 176 -5.78 -9.37 6.51
N GLN A 177 -7.09 -9.27 6.75
CA GLN A 177 -7.87 -10.23 7.53
C GLN A 177 -8.11 -11.51 6.73
#